data_AF-A0A259CRB7-F1
#
_entry.id   AF-A0A259CRB7-F1
#
_cell.length_a   1.000
_cell.length_b   1.000
_cell.length_c   1.000
_cell.angle_alpha   90.00
_cell.angle_beta   90.00
_cell.angle_gamma   90.00
#
_symmetry.space_group_name_H-M   'P 1'
#
loop_
_entity.id
_entity.type
_entity.pdbx_description
1 polymer ?
#
loop_
_entity_poly.entity_id
_entity_poly.type
_entity_poly.pdbx_seq_one_letter_code
_entity_poly.pdbx_strand_id
1 'polypeptide(L)'
;MGYLLWFGIVVIAFMWMHFFTSLSFRQKWITLLLLTLIIANAILYNIMKDLESKHINEMQLKYTNGETLRCNGVNVNRETFGYSVGTQSFIGNQGTRYPNQIFSAAECR
;
A
#
# COMPACT_ATOMS: atom_id res chain seq x y z
N MET A 1 11.87 -6.36 -8.54
CA MET A 1 12.14 -6.91 -9.89
C MET A 1 11.07 -6.57 -10.94
N GLY A 2 9.87 -6.09 -10.57
CA GLY A 2 8.82 -5.73 -11.54
C GLY A 2 9.11 -4.51 -12.44
N TYR A 3 10.08 -3.67 -12.09
CA TYR A 3 10.43 -2.47 -12.88
C TYR A 3 11.03 -2.80 -14.26
N LEU A 4 11.70 -3.95 -14.41
CA LEU A 4 12.24 -4.40 -15.71
C LEU A 4 11.12 -4.89 -16.65
N LEU A 5 10.04 -5.44 -16.11
CA LEU A 5 8.90 -5.91 -16.91
C LEU A 5 8.12 -4.76 -17.57
N TRP A 6 8.10 -3.59 -16.92
CA TRP A 6 7.45 -2.39 -17.45
C TRP A 6 8.05 -1.94 -18.79
N PHE A 7 9.38 -1.89 -18.89
CA PHE A 7 10.06 -1.48 -20.13
C PHE A 7 9.68 -2.39 -21.31
N GLY A 8 9.57 -3.70 -21.07
CA GLY A 8 9.10 -4.66 -22.07
C GLY A 8 7.68 -4.37 -22.54
N ILE A 9 6.75 -4.07 -21.62
CA ILE A 9 5.35 -3.78 -21.94
C ILE A 9 5.23 -2.51 -22.80
N VAL A 10 6.00 -1.46 -22.52
CA VAL A 10 6.00 -0.21 -23.31
C VAL A 10 6.48 -0.46 -24.72
N VAL A 11 7.59 -1.19 -24.87
CA VAL A 11 8.19 -1.46 -26.18
C VAL A 11 7.24 -2.29 -27.03
N ILE A 12 6.59 -3.30 -26.45
CA ILE A 12 5.58 -4.11 -27.13
C ILE A 12 4.37 -3.26 -27.52
N ALA A 13 3.85 -2.43 -26.60
CA ALA A 13 2.71 -1.56 -26.88
C ALA A 13 3.04 -0.53 -27.99
N PHE A 14 4.25 0.02 -28.00
CA PHE A 14 4.71 0.94 -29.03
C PHE A 14 4.85 0.25 -30.40
N MET A 15 5.46 -0.94 -30.45
CA MET A 15 5.57 -1.73 -31.68
C MET A 15 4.18 -2.08 -32.23
N TRP A 16 3.25 -2.50 -31.36
CA TRP A 16 1.87 -2.78 -31.74
C TRP A 16 1.20 -1.55 -32.36
N MET A 17 1.30 -0.40 -31.70
CA MET A 17 0.73 0.85 -32.23
C MET A 17 1.36 1.28 -33.56
N HIS A 18 2.67 1.09 -33.73
CA HIS A 18 3.39 1.49 -34.93
C HIS A 18 3.02 0.63 -36.15
N PHE A 19 2.92 -0.69 -35.98
CA PHE A 19 2.65 -1.61 -37.09
C PHE A 19 1.17 -1.78 -37.42
N PHE A 20 0.28 -1.75 -36.42
CA PHE A 20 -1.13 -2.09 -36.63
C PHE A 20 -2.08 -0.89 -36.71
N THR A 21 -1.59 0.34 -36.53
CA THR A 21 -2.47 1.52 -36.44
C THR A 21 -2.03 2.67 -37.33
N SER A 22 -2.93 3.16 -38.18
CA SER A 22 -2.79 4.37 -39.00
C SER A 22 -2.98 5.67 -38.19
N LEU A 23 -2.56 5.67 -36.92
CA LEU A 23 -2.73 6.83 -36.04
C LEU A 23 -1.81 7.98 -36.46
N SER A 24 -2.36 9.20 -36.43
CA SER A 24 -1.59 10.43 -36.64
C SER A 24 -0.54 10.61 -35.55
N PHE A 25 0.53 11.36 -35.84
CA PHE A 25 1.65 11.57 -34.91
C PHE A 25 1.20 12.12 -33.55
N ARG A 26 0.18 13.00 -33.52
CA ARG A 26 -0.40 13.53 -32.28
C ARG A 26 -1.09 12.45 -31.43
N GLN A 27 -1.83 11.55 -32.06
CA GLN A 27 -2.54 10.47 -31.35
C GLN A 27 -1.56 9.48 -30.74
N LYS A 28 -0.46 9.16 -31.42
CA LYS A 28 0.61 8.29 -30.89
C LYS A 28 1.21 8.84 -29.59
N TRP A 29 1.50 10.14 -29.54
CA TRP A 29 2.02 10.80 -28.35
C TRP A 29 1.02 10.84 -27.19
N ILE A 30 -0.25 11.13 -27.47
CA ILE A 30 -1.31 11.13 -26.44
C ILE A 30 -1.45 9.73 -25.84
N THR A 31 -1.48 8.68 -26.67
CA THR A 31 -1.56 7.31 -26.19
C THR A 31 -0.33 6.91 -25.36
N LEU A 32 0.87 7.29 -25.79
CA LEU A 32 2.10 7.05 -25.04
C LEU A 32 2.07 7.74 -23.66
N LEU A 33 1.61 8.99 -23.61
CA LEU A 33 1.50 9.76 -22.38
C LEU A 33 0.49 9.12 -21.42
N LEU A 34 -0.68 8.72 -21.92
CA LEU A 34 -1.69 8.01 -21.12
C LEU A 34 -1.15 6.70 -20.55
N LEU A 35 -0.50 5.88 -21.38
CA LEU A 35 0.10 4.61 -20.96
C LEU A 35 1.15 4.85 -19.86
N THR A 36 2.00 5.87 -20.05
CA THR A 36 3.05 6.23 -19.09
C THR A 36 2.44 6.67 -17.75
N LEU A 37 1.38 7.48 -17.77
CA LEU A 37 0.69 7.91 -16.55
C LEU A 37 0.08 6.74 -15.79
N ILE A 38 -0.58 5.80 -16.49
CA ILE A 38 -1.17 4.62 -15.84
C ILE A 38 -0.09 3.82 -15.12
N ILE A 39 1.05 3.62 -15.77
CA ILE A 39 2.11 2.78 -15.20
C ILE A 39 2.86 3.52 -14.08
N ALA A 40 3.07 4.83 -14.21
CA ALA A 40 3.60 5.64 -13.12
C ALA A 40 2.72 5.55 -11.86
N ASN A 41 1.38 5.61 -12.02
CA ASN A 41 0.45 5.45 -10.90
C ASN A 41 0.53 4.04 -10.28
N ALA A 42 0.64 2.99 -11.10
CA ALA A 42 0.78 1.63 -10.60
C ALA A 42 2.09 1.44 -9.80
N ILE A 43 3.19 2.04 -10.26
CA ILE A 43 4.46 2.03 -9.53
C ILE A 43 4.33 2.77 -8.20
N LEU A 44 3.76 3.98 -8.21
CA LEU A 44 3.54 4.77 -7.02
C LEU A 44 2.68 4.03 -5.99
N TYR A 45 1.59 3.41 -6.42
CA TYR A 45 0.72 2.61 -5.57
C TYR A 45 1.49 1.47 -4.88
N ASN A 46 2.31 0.73 -5.63
CA ASN A 46 3.12 -0.36 -5.08
C ASN A 46 4.13 0.14 -4.04
N ILE A 47 4.77 1.29 -4.29
CA ILE A 47 5.70 1.90 -3.32
C ILE A 47 4.97 2.28 -2.04
N MET A 48 3.81 2.93 -2.15
CA MET A 48 3.01 3.31 -0.99
C MET A 48 2.57 2.08 -0.19
N LYS A 49 2.16 0.99 -0.87
CA LYS A 49 1.78 -0.25 -0.21
C LYS A 49 2.96 -0.96 0.49
N ASP A 50 4.15 -0.92 -0.09
CA ASP A 50 5.35 -1.46 0.55
C ASP A 50 5.72 -0.68 1.82
N LEU A 51 5.62 0.66 1.77
CA LEU A 51 5.85 1.52 2.94
C LEU A 51 4.81 1.26 4.05
N GLU A 52 3.53 1.19 3.70
CA GLU A 52 2.45 0.85 4.64
C GLU A 52 2.68 -0.52 5.28
N SER A 53 3.05 -1.54 4.50
CA SER A 53 3.34 -2.87 5.03
C SER A 53 4.54 -2.87 5.98
N LYS A 54 5.59 -2.11 5.67
CA LYS A 54 6.76 -1.98 6.57
C LYS A 54 6.38 -1.30 7.88
N HIS A 55 5.57 -0.25 7.80
CA HIS A 55 5.07 0.46 8.97
C HIS A 55 4.23 -0.45 9.87
N ILE A 56 3.29 -1.21 9.30
CA ILE A 56 2.48 -2.20 10.04
C ILE A 56 3.38 -3.23 10.73
N ASN A 57 4.37 -3.76 10.02
CA ASN A 57 5.31 -4.72 10.59
C ASN A 57 6.12 -4.13 11.76
N GLU A 58 6.54 -2.87 11.66
CA GLU A 58 7.22 -2.16 12.72
C GLU A 58 6.31 -1.99 13.95
N MET A 59 5.06 -1.55 13.75
CA MET A 59 4.08 -1.41 14.85
C MET A 59 3.80 -2.75 15.52
N GLN A 60 3.60 -3.81 14.73
CA GLN A 60 3.42 -5.16 15.25
C GLN A 60 4.64 -5.61 16.07
N LEU A 61 5.86 -5.32 15.61
CA LEU A 61 7.08 -5.68 16.33
C LEU A 61 7.18 -4.93 17.67
N LYS A 62 6.98 -3.61 17.67
CA LYS A 62 6.95 -2.79 18.91
C LYS A 62 5.93 -3.31 19.91
N TYR A 63 4.69 -3.55 19.47
CA TYR A 63 3.65 -4.15 20.30
C TYR A 63 4.07 -5.54 20.82
N THR A 64 4.71 -6.34 19.99
CA THR A 64 5.21 -7.67 20.37
C THR A 64 6.43 -7.61 21.32
N ASN A 65 7.14 -6.50 21.36
CA ASN A 65 8.19 -6.26 22.34
C ASN A 65 7.63 -5.71 23.67
N GLY A 66 6.31 -5.48 23.76
CA GLY A 66 5.65 -4.96 24.95
C GLY A 66 5.60 -3.43 25.03
N GLU A 67 5.96 -2.74 23.95
CA GLU A 67 5.83 -1.29 23.87
C GLU A 67 4.36 -0.87 23.79
N THR A 68 4.08 0.34 24.31
CA THR A 68 2.76 0.97 24.18
C THR A 68 2.75 1.85 22.94
N LEU A 69 1.87 1.54 22.00
CA LEU A 69 1.65 2.31 20.77
C LEU A 69 0.63 3.41 20.99
N ARG A 70 0.63 4.45 20.17
CA ARG A 70 -0.38 5.50 20.20
C ARG A 70 -1.16 5.55 18.89
N CYS A 71 -2.41 5.11 18.93
CA CYS A 71 -3.31 5.05 17.78
C CYS A 71 -4.46 6.05 17.99
N ASN A 72 -4.60 7.04 17.10
CA ASN A 72 -5.65 8.09 17.20
C ASN A 72 -5.77 8.73 18.59
N GLY A 73 -4.63 8.91 19.28
CA GLY A 73 -4.57 9.51 20.61
C GLY A 73 -4.77 8.53 21.78
N VAL A 74 -5.15 7.28 21.52
CA VAL A 74 -5.34 6.21 22.49
C VAL A 74 -4.06 5.39 22.65
N ASN A 75 -3.73 5.03 23.88
CA ASN A 75 -2.60 4.15 24.18
C ASN A 75 -3.04 2.70 23.99
N VAL A 76 -2.37 2.00 23.07
CA VAL A 76 -2.61 0.60 22.71
C VAL A 76 -1.48 -0.24 23.26
N ASN A 77 -1.80 -1.16 24.16
CA ASN A 77 -0.85 -2.10 24.76
C ASN A 77 -1.51 -3.48 24.94
N ARG A 78 -0.70 -4.47 25.35
CA ARG A 78 -1.13 -5.87 25.49
C ARG A 78 -2.18 -6.12 26.56
N GLU A 79 -2.32 -5.22 27.53
CA GLU A 79 -3.30 -5.35 28.61
C GLU A 79 -4.70 -4.96 28.11
N THR A 80 -4.76 -3.91 27.29
CA THR A 80 -6.02 -3.28 26.88
C THR A 80 -6.48 -3.68 25.48
N PHE A 81 -5.58 -4.13 24.62
CA PHE A 81 -5.87 -4.54 23.24
C PHE A 81 -5.23 -5.89 22.94
N GLY A 82 -5.80 -6.59 21.96
CA GLY A 82 -5.21 -7.75 21.29
C GLY A 82 -4.92 -7.42 19.83
N TYR A 83 -3.89 -8.04 19.25
CA TYR A 83 -3.56 -7.85 17.84
C TYR A 83 -4.16 -8.96 16.98
N SER A 84 -4.94 -8.59 15.97
CA SER A 84 -5.50 -9.49 14.96
C SER A 84 -4.61 -9.49 13.72
N VAL A 85 -3.90 -10.60 13.50
CA VAL A 85 -3.03 -10.79 12.32
C VAL A 85 -3.83 -10.76 11.02
N GLY A 86 -5.05 -11.32 11.01
CA GLY A 86 -5.88 -11.43 9.81
C GLY A 86 -6.35 -10.07 9.27
N THR A 87 -6.54 -9.09 10.15
CA THR A 87 -6.98 -7.73 9.79
C THR A 87 -5.92 -6.67 10.05
N GLN A 88 -4.72 -7.06 10.48
CA GLN A 88 -3.62 -6.16 10.86
C GLN A 88 -4.07 -5.01 11.78
N SER A 89 -4.92 -5.33 12.76
CA SER A 89 -5.58 -4.34 13.60
C SER A 89 -5.50 -4.69 15.07
N PHE A 90 -5.47 -3.67 15.92
CA PHE A 90 -5.59 -3.80 17.37
C PHE A 90 -7.06 -3.73 17.77
N ILE A 91 -7.53 -4.73 18.51
CA ILE A 91 -8.92 -4.89 18.94
C ILE A 91 -8.94 -4.79 20.46
N GLY A 92 -9.76 -3.91 21.01
CA GLY A 92 -9.86 -3.73 22.45
C GLY A 92 -10.41 -4.98 23.14
N ASN A 93 -9.72 -5.41 24.20
CA ASN A 93 -10.09 -6.59 24.97
C ASN A 93 -11.40 -6.34 25.74
N GLN A 94 -12.23 -7.37 25.88
CA GLN A 94 -13.45 -7.28 26.67
C GLN A 94 -13.13 -7.04 28.16
N GLY A 95 -13.93 -6.21 28.83
CA GLY A 95 -13.70 -5.83 30.23
C GLY A 95 -12.65 -4.72 30.45
N THR A 96 -12.08 -4.17 29.38
CA THR A 96 -11.16 -3.02 29.46
C THR A 96 -11.88 -1.70 29.19
N ARG A 97 -11.16 -0.58 29.21
CA ARG A 97 -11.71 0.76 28.94
C ARG A 97 -12.12 0.97 27.46
N TYR A 98 -11.69 0.10 26.55
CA TYR A 98 -11.87 0.27 25.11
C TYR A 98 -12.52 -0.94 24.41
N PRO A 99 -13.60 -1.53 24.95
CA PRO A 99 -14.17 -2.73 24.36
C PRO A 99 -14.69 -2.43 22.94
N ASN A 100 -14.46 -3.35 22.01
CA ASN A 100 -14.86 -3.27 20.60
C ASN A 100 -14.24 -2.09 19.80
N GLN A 101 -13.27 -1.36 20.35
CA GLN A 101 -12.51 -0.40 19.55
C GLN A 101 -11.52 -1.14 18.66
N ILE A 102 -11.45 -0.75 17.39
CA ILE A 102 -10.55 -1.32 16.41
C ILE A 102 -9.69 -0.20 15.84
N PHE A 103 -8.37 -0.36 15.94
CA PHE A 103 -7.39 0.54 15.33
C PHE A 103 -6.58 -0.25 14.32
N SER A 104 -6.53 0.23 13.07
CA SER A 104 -5.60 -0.32 12.09
C SER A 104 -4.17 -0.08 12.56
N ALA A 105 -3.30 -1.08 12.45
CA ALA A 105 -1.88 -0.91 12.76
C ALA A 105 -1.21 0.13 11.86
N ALA A 106 -1.77 0.38 10.67
CA ALA A 106 -1.29 1.41 9.73
C ALA A 106 -1.42 2.84 10.30
N GLU A 107 -2.34 3.08 11.23
CA GLU A 107 -2.65 4.41 11.79
C GLU A 107 -1.91 4.68 13.11
N CYS A 108 -1.17 3.70 13.62
CA CYS A 108 -0.48 3.75 14.90
C CYS A 108 0.95 4.28 14.75
N ARG A 109 1.51 4.80 15.85
CA ARG A 109 2.91 5.23 15.95
C ARG A 109 3.52 4.89 17.29
#